data_AF-A0A927ZIG6-F1
#
_entry.id   AF-A0A927ZIG6-F1
#
_cell.length_a   1.000
_cell.length_b   1.000
_cell.length_c   1.000
_cell.angle_alpha   90.00
_cell.angle_beta   90.00
_cell.angle_gamma   90.00
#
_symmetry.space_group_name_H-M   'P 1'
#
loop_
_entity.id
_entity.type
_entity.pdbx_description
1 polymer ?
#
loop_
_entity_poly.entity_id
_entity_poly.type
_entity_poly.pdbx_seq_one_letter_code
_entity_poly.pdbx_strand_id
1 'polypeptide(L)'
;MSLELKINLNRIKIESLEEFEKYGAGYNNLEKESVFIIQNGTNNAEKLIEAIKKIDISLTDHGEPSRLGYYRTHLLDSFIEAEDRELYLSMYNDWKKCIDEGLSLQIKLPFTFENSLWDAAFKCAFLQLSKEYSDKMKTEMKLRNFMVIMFNWIKLYFPKVFLCTRTLSQFPKLVYVGIVRTNEFLFFRLMALCGCDVFCINPYKKSEIKWDNISDIAQVINENEPVTLKIPEYDREKIIQEYEKKEHQKESSAGVSSSRELLNDTSRTEQTALSYETLANLASSIVMINVLNENGESFATGSGVLVNDNGYILTNYHVVAGGYSFAVRLEEEEDKYYTGELVKYHSSNDLALMRIQGSERKAIPVYTGIPLVRGQQVVAIGSPLGLFNTVSDGIIAGFRKFEELSMIQFTAPISHGSSGGALLNLFGQLIGIVTAGFDDGQNLNLAVDYETVTKFLRGFI
;
A
#
# COMPACT_ATOMS: atom_id res chain seq x y z
N MET A 1 26.91 -5.94 8.97
CA MET A 1 25.97 -6.31 7.89
C MET A 1 25.61 -5.03 7.15
N SER A 2 25.83 -4.97 5.84
CA SER A 2 25.29 -3.88 5.03
C SER A 2 23.75 -3.96 5.06
N LEU A 3 23.08 -2.84 5.30
CA LEU A 3 21.63 -2.73 5.15
C LEU A 3 21.30 -3.01 3.68
N GLU A 4 20.41 -3.96 3.40
CA GLU A 4 19.99 -4.33 2.05
C GLU A 4 18.46 -4.43 2.01
N LEU A 5 17.86 -3.83 0.98
CA LEU A 5 16.43 -3.99 0.69
C LEU A 5 16.22 -5.36 0.04
N LYS A 6 15.54 -6.25 0.77
CA LYS A 6 15.23 -7.60 0.32
C LYS A 6 13.83 -7.66 -0.29
N ILE A 7 13.76 -8.07 -1.56
CA ILE A 7 12.50 -8.26 -2.26
C ILE A 7 12.17 -9.74 -2.33
N ASN A 8 11.07 -10.14 -1.70
CA ASN A 8 10.55 -11.50 -1.75
C ASN A 8 9.43 -11.57 -2.80
N LEU A 9 9.49 -12.52 -3.73
CA LEU A 9 8.48 -12.70 -4.77
C LEU A 9 7.47 -13.78 -4.38
N ASN A 10 6.18 -13.49 -4.58
CA ASN A 10 5.06 -14.44 -4.58
C ASN A 10 4.89 -15.28 -3.31
N ARG A 11 5.19 -14.74 -2.12
CA ARG A 11 4.78 -15.39 -0.86
C ARG A 11 3.27 -15.33 -0.61
N ILE A 12 2.59 -14.41 -1.30
CA ILE A 12 1.16 -14.20 -1.22
C ILE A 12 0.54 -14.60 -2.55
N LYS A 13 -0.56 -15.34 -2.47
CA LYS A 13 -1.31 -15.80 -3.63
C LYS A 13 -2.42 -14.78 -3.95
N ILE A 14 -2.45 -14.31 -5.18
CA ILE A 14 -3.47 -13.38 -5.70
C ILE A 14 -4.14 -14.04 -6.89
N GLU A 15 -5.45 -14.26 -6.82
CA GLU A 15 -6.17 -15.07 -7.81
C GLU A 15 -6.93 -14.22 -8.84
N SER A 16 -6.97 -12.90 -8.67
CA SER A 16 -7.71 -12.01 -9.56
C SER A 16 -7.12 -10.59 -9.65
N LEU A 17 -7.52 -9.85 -10.68
CA LEU A 17 -7.14 -8.44 -10.85
C LEU A 17 -7.74 -7.57 -9.74
N GLU A 18 -8.92 -7.93 -9.22
CA GLU A 18 -9.58 -7.22 -8.11
C GLU A 18 -8.86 -7.44 -6.77
N GLU A 19 -8.28 -8.62 -6.54
CA GLU A 19 -7.40 -8.86 -5.40
C GLU A 19 -6.08 -8.09 -5.56
N PHE A 20 -5.52 -8.06 -6.77
CA PHE A 20 -4.33 -7.30 -7.08
C PHE A 20 -4.49 -5.79 -6.87
N GLU A 21 -5.65 -5.24 -7.23
CA GLU A 21 -6.05 -3.84 -6.95
C GLU A 21 -5.96 -3.54 -5.43
N LYS A 22 -6.47 -4.46 -4.60
CA LYS A 22 -6.57 -4.28 -3.15
C LYS A 22 -5.27 -4.58 -2.40
N TYR A 23 -4.38 -5.34 -3.01
CA TYR A 23 -3.13 -5.77 -2.39
C TYR A 23 -2.23 -4.56 -2.10
N GLY A 24 -2.16 -4.13 -0.85
CA GLY A 24 -1.18 -3.15 -0.38
C GLY A 24 0.05 -3.90 0.07
N ALA A 25 1.09 -3.93 -0.75
CA ALA A 25 2.27 -4.73 -0.49
C ALA A 25 2.87 -4.52 0.92
N GLY A 26 3.25 -5.64 1.56
CA GLY A 26 3.90 -5.62 2.87
C GLY A 26 5.34 -5.13 2.74
N TYR A 27 5.69 -4.07 3.47
CA TYR A 27 7.06 -3.61 3.65
C TYR A 27 7.36 -3.49 5.14
N ASN A 28 8.38 -4.20 5.62
CA ASN A 28 8.83 -4.15 7.01
C ASN A 28 10.31 -4.51 7.10
N ASN A 29 11.09 -3.82 7.95
CA ASN A 29 12.49 -4.14 8.23
C ASN A 29 13.35 -4.36 6.97
N LEU A 30 13.20 -3.49 5.97
CA LEU A 30 13.86 -3.61 4.67
C LEU A 30 13.50 -4.88 3.89
N GLU A 31 12.43 -5.57 4.23
CA GLU A 31 11.84 -6.64 3.43
C GLU A 31 10.55 -6.16 2.77
N LYS A 32 10.39 -6.42 1.47
CA LYS A 32 9.18 -6.13 0.68
C LYS A 32 8.67 -7.40 0.03
N GLU A 33 7.41 -7.73 0.28
CA GLU A 33 6.68 -8.77 -0.43
C GLU A 33 6.12 -8.21 -1.73
N SER A 34 6.56 -8.73 -2.87
CA SER A 34 6.07 -8.33 -4.20
C SER A 34 5.44 -9.50 -4.91
N VAL A 35 4.49 -9.18 -5.79
CA VAL A 35 3.78 -10.18 -6.59
C VAL A 35 4.12 -10.02 -8.06
N PHE A 36 4.33 -11.14 -8.75
CA PHE A 36 4.47 -11.21 -10.19
C PHE A 36 3.54 -12.29 -10.73
N ILE A 37 2.46 -11.86 -11.37
CA ILE A 37 1.35 -12.71 -11.76
C ILE A 37 1.24 -12.73 -13.29
N ILE A 38 0.98 -13.91 -13.85
CA ILE A 38 0.72 -14.11 -15.27
C ILE A 38 -0.60 -14.85 -15.40
N GLN A 39 -1.63 -14.15 -15.85
CA GLN A 39 -2.93 -14.71 -16.20
C GLN A 39 -2.98 -15.03 -17.69
N ASN A 40 -3.26 -16.28 -18.03
CA ASN A 40 -3.46 -16.76 -19.38
C ASN A 40 -4.95 -16.99 -19.64
N GLY A 41 -5.50 -16.35 -20.67
CA GLY A 41 -6.91 -16.44 -21.03
C GLY A 41 -7.83 -15.65 -20.10
N THR A 42 -9.12 -15.66 -20.41
CA THR A 42 -10.15 -15.17 -19.51
C THR A 42 -11.45 -15.97 -19.66
N ASN A 43 -12.12 -16.26 -18.55
CA ASN A 43 -13.45 -16.88 -18.56
C ASN A 43 -14.57 -15.86 -18.79
N ASN A 44 -14.29 -14.56 -18.64
CA ASN A 44 -15.28 -13.50 -18.82
C ASN A 44 -14.61 -12.19 -19.28
N ALA A 45 -14.66 -11.95 -20.59
CA ALA A 45 -14.09 -10.78 -21.24
C ALA A 45 -14.65 -9.45 -20.74
N GLU A 46 -15.97 -9.37 -20.54
CA GLU A 46 -16.65 -8.14 -20.11
C GLU A 46 -16.23 -7.77 -18.69
N LYS A 47 -16.24 -8.75 -17.78
CA LYS A 47 -15.80 -8.58 -16.39
C LYS A 47 -14.34 -8.14 -16.31
N LEU A 48 -13.47 -8.74 -17.13
CA LEU A 48 -12.06 -8.37 -17.19
C LEU A 48 -11.86 -6.92 -17.68
N ILE A 49 -12.60 -6.50 -18.71
CA ILE A 49 -12.56 -5.11 -19.19
C ILE A 49 -13.03 -4.14 -18.11
N GLU A 50 -14.10 -4.48 -17.38
CA GLU A 50 -14.59 -3.68 -16.27
C GLU A 50 -13.57 -3.57 -15.13
N ALA A 51 -12.94 -4.70 -14.76
CA ALA A 51 -11.87 -4.73 -13.77
C ALA A 51 -10.67 -3.88 -14.19
N ILE A 52 -10.27 -3.91 -15.46
CA ILE A 52 -9.20 -3.07 -16.02
C ILE A 52 -9.55 -1.57 -15.88
N LYS A 53 -10.76 -1.16 -16.29
CA LYS A 53 -11.19 0.24 -16.16
C LYS A 53 -11.22 0.69 -14.71
N LYS A 54 -11.68 -0.19 -13.82
CA LYS A 54 -11.76 0.10 -12.39
C LYS A 54 -10.38 0.30 -11.78
N ILE A 55 -9.43 -0.59 -12.06
CA ILE A 55 -8.06 -0.49 -11.54
C ILE A 55 -7.32 0.73 -12.10
N ASP A 56 -7.56 1.08 -13.37
CA ASP A 56 -6.99 2.29 -13.97
C ASP A 56 -7.42 3.54 -13.22
N ILE A 57 -8.70 3.62 -12.86
CA ILE A 57 -9.23 4.74 -12.10
C ILE A 57 -8.68 4.67 -10.67
N SER A 58 -8.80 3.54 -9.99
CA SER A 58 -8.54 3.47 -8.55
C SER A 58 -7.06 3.60 -8.17
N LEU A 59 -6.15 3.15 -9.04
CA LEU A 59 -4.72 3.16 -8.77
C LEU A 59 -3.97 4.32 -9.44
N THR A 60 -4.54 4.96 -10.48
CA THR A 60 -3.91 6.17 -11.03
C THR A 60 -3.87 7.24 -9.94
N ASP A 61 -2.75 7.93 -9.86
CA ASP A 61 -2.40 8.78 -8.73
C ASP A 61 -3.18 10.10 -8.66
N HIS A 62 -4.17 10.36 -9.53
CA HIS A 62 -5.17 11.43 -9.40
C HIS A 62 -4.65 12.84 -9.01
N GLY A 63 -3.38 13.15 -9.27
CA GLY A 63 -2.75 14.43 -8.89
C GLY A 63 -2.07 14.44 -7.51
N GLU A 64 -1.94 13.29 -6.84
CA GLU A 64 -1.24 13.09 -5.56
C GLU A 64 0.10 12.34 -5.80
N PRO A 65 1.25 13.05 -5.93
CA PRO A 65 2.55 12.43 -6.22
C PRO A 65 3.04 11.43 -5.16
N SER A 66 2.41 11.45 -3.97
CA SER A 66 2.70 10.56 -2.84
C SER A 66 1.96 9.21 -2.88
N ARG A 67 1.07 8.99 -3.87
CA ARG A 67 0.41 7.69 -4.08
C ARG A 67 1.35 6.65 -4.68
N LEU A 68 0.97 5.38 -4.52
CA LEU A 68 1.58 4.24 -5.19
C LEU A 68 1.62 4.54 -6.70
N GLY A 69 2.81 4.48 -7.32
CA GLY A 69 2.91 4.62 -8.77
C GLY A 69 2.08 3.54 -9.47
N TYR A 70 1.28 3.91 -10.46
CA TYR A 70 0.52 2.97 -11.27
C TYR A 70 0.75 3.23 -12.76
N TYR A 71 0.98 2.15 -13.50
CA TYR A 71 1.09 2.22 -14.94
C TYR A 71 0.47 1.00 -15.60
N ARG A 72 -0.39 1.24 -16.60
CA ARG A 72 -0.88 0.19 -17.49
C ARG A 72 -0.30 0.36 -18.89
N THR A 73 0.14 -0.74 -19.48
CA THR A 73 0.48 -0.78 -20.90
C THR A 73 0.03 -2.09 -21.54
N HIS A 74 -0.14 -2.10 -22.86
CA HIS A 74 -0.48 -3.28 -23.65
C HIS A 74 0.65 -3.71 -24.59
N LEU A 75 1.73 -2.93 -24.65
CA LEU A 75 2.88 -3.16 -25.51
C LEU A 75 4.13 -2.56 -24.86
N LEU A 76 5.27 -3.24 -25.01
CA LEU A 76 6.58 -2.66 -24.74
C LEU A 76 7.24 -2.29 -26.07
N ASP A 77 7.59 -1.03 -26.21
CA ASP A 77 8.17 -0.46 -27.43
C ASP A 77 9.53 -1.09 -27.76
N SER A 78 9.65 -1.61 -28.97
CA SER A 78 10.90 -2.17 -29.51
C SER A 78 11.70 -1.18 -30.34
N PHE A 79 11.15 0.00 -30.63
CA PHE A 79 11.84 1.05 -31.36
C PHE A 79 12.94 1.65 -30.46
N ILE A 80 14.11 1.85 -31.07
CA ILE A 80 15.28 2.40 -30.40
C ILE A 80 15.77 3.56 -31.25
N GLU A 81 15.77 4.74 -30.65
CA GLU A 81 16.27 5.96 -31.27
C GLU A 81 17.72 5.78 -31.75
N ALA A 82 18.07 6.44 -32.84
CA ALA A 82 19.42 6.33 -33.41
C ALA A 82 20.50 6.79 -32.40
N GLU A 83 20.21 7.84 -31.63
CA GLU A 83 21.07 8.39 -30.60
C GLU A 83 21.31 7.42 -29.41
N ASP A 84 20.31 6.62 -29.06
CA ASP A 84 20.42 5.65 -27.96
C ASP A 84 21.17 4.38 -28.37
N ARG A 85 21.22 4.07 -29.67
CA ARG A 85 21.79 2.82 -30.15
C ARG A 85 23.28 2.68 -29.83
N GLU A 86 24.07 3.72 -30.06
CA GLU A 86 25.51 3.69 -29.75
C GLU A 86 25.74 3.60 -28.24
N LEU A 87 24.96 4.34 -27.45
CA LEU A 87 24.98 4.29 -25.99
C LEU A 87 24.70 2.88 -25.47
N TYR A 88 23.62 2.25 -25.92
CA TYR A 88 23.24 0.90 -25.47
C TYR A 88 24.23 -0.18 -25.91
N LEU A 89 24.87 -0.01 -27.07
CA LEU A 89 25.96 -0.90 -27.51
C LEU A 89 27.20 -0.75 -26.62
N SER A 90 27.57 0.48 -26.24
CA SER A 90 28.66 0.71 -25.28
C SER A 90 28.34 0.07 -23.93
N MET A 91 27.12 0.31 -23.40
CA MET A 91 26.67 -0.27 -22.13
C MET A 91 26.67 -1.79 -22.15
N TYR A 92 26.29 -2.41 -23.27
CA TYR A 92 26.39 -3.86 -23.44
C TYR A 92 27.83 -4.36 -23.32
N ASN A 93 28.79 -3.70 -23.96
CA ASN A 93 30.20 -4.09 -23.89
C ASN A 93 30.74 -3.99 -22.46
N ASP A 94 30.42 -2.90 -21.76
CA ASP A 94 30.85 -2.69 -20.38
C ASP A 94 30.21 -3.71 -19.43
N TRP A 95 28.92 -3.97 -19.59
CA TRP A 95 28.21 -5.02 -18.85
C TRP A 95 28.81 -6.40 -19.11
N LYS A 96 29.11 -6.72 -20.37
CA LYS A 96 29.66 -8.01 -20.78
C LYS A 96 31.02 -8.24 -20.12
N LYS A 97 31.87 -7.20 -20.11
CA LYS A 97 33.14 -7.20 -19.38
C LYS A 97 32.94 -7.45 -17.88
N CYS A 98 31.97 -6.77 -17.24
CA CYS A 98 31.68 -6.97 -15.82
C CYS A 98 31.31 -8.44 -15.51
N ILE A 99 30.47 -9.06 -16.34
CA ILE A 99 30.09 -10.47 -16.15
C ILE A 99 31.25 -11.42 -16.37
N ASP A 100 32.02 -11.23 -17.44
CA ASP A 100 33.13 -12.13 -17.80
C ASP A 100 34.28 -12.08 -16.79
N GLU A 101 34.52 -10.92 -16.19
CA GLU A 101 35.57 -10.70 -15.18
C GLU A 101 35.06 -10.90 -13.73
N GLY A 102 33.77 -11.17 -13.53
CA GLY A 102 33.17 -11.35 -12.20
C GLY A 102 33.17 -10.08 -11.35
N LEU A 103 33.14 -8.91 -11.98
CA LEU A 103 33.16 -7.60 -11.32
C LEU A 103 31.77 -7.17 -10.86
N SER A 104 31.74 -6.22 -9.91
CA SER A 104 30.50 -5.50 -9.58
C SER A 104 30.01 -4.69 -10.79
N LEU A 105 28.70 -4.41 -10.83
CA LEU A 105 28.11 -3.64 -11.92
C LEU A 105 28.64 -2.19 -11.89
N GLN A 106 29.62 -1.88 -12.75
CA GLN A 106 30.20 -0.54 -12.88
C GLN A 106 29.57 0.28 -14.02
N ILE A 107 28.48 -0.20 -14.61
CA ILE A 107 27.75 0.54 -15.64
C ILE A 107 26.72 1.49 -15.02
N LYS A 108 26.58 2.66 -15.63
CA LYS A 108 25.47 3.57 -15.34
C LYS A 108 24.25 3.09 -16.15
N LEU A 109 23.27 2.52 -15.45
CA LEU A 109 22.00 2.12 -16.08
C LEU A 109 21.22 3.37 -16.56
N PRO A 110 20.29 3.21 -17.52
CA PRO A 110 19.52 4.34 -18.06
C PRO A 110 18.53 4.96 -17.05
N PHE A 111 18.39 4.33 -15.88
CA PHE A 111 17.58 4.77 -14.75
C PHE A 111 18.36 4.55 -13.46
N THR A 112 18.12 5.38 -12.45
CA THR A 112 18.65 5.24 -11.09
C THR A 112 17.58 5.64 -10.09
N PHE A 113 17.52 4.94 -8.96
CA PHE A 113 16.66 5.36 -7.86
C PHE A 113 17.38 6.43 -7.01
N GLU A 114 16.65 7.44 -6.53
CA GLU A 114 17.23 8.43 -5.60
C GLU A 114 17.60 7.80 -4.26
N ASN A 115 16.84 6.79 -3.81
CA ASN A 115 17.16 6.04 -2.62
C ASN A 115 18.27 5.02 -2.89
N SER A 116 19.35 5.09 -2.12
CA SER A 116 20.54 4.26 -2.31
C SER A 116 20.30 2.76 -2.09
N LEU A 117 19.42 2.37 -1.17
CA LEU A 117 19.08 0.97 -0.93
C LEU A 117 18.26 0.40 -2.08
N TRP A 118 17.34 1.20 -2.62
CA TRP A 118 16.53 0.81 -3.77
C TRP A 118 17.36 0.71 -5.05
N ASP A 119 18.27 1.67 -5.25
CA ASP A 119 19.20 1.67 -6.38
C ASP A 119 20.18 0.48 -6.32
N ALA A 120 20.66 0.13 -5.12
CA ALA A 120 21.46 -1.06 -4.90
C ALA A 120 20.68 -2.35 -5.23
N ALA A 121 19.45 -2.48 -4.71
CA ALA A 121 18.58 -3.62 -4.99
C ALA A 121 18.31 -3.77 -6.50
N PHE A 122 18.04 -2.66 -7.19
CA PHE A 122 17.86 -2.64 -8.65
C PHE A 122 19.10 -3.13 -9.40
N LYS A 123 20.29 -2.63 -9.06
CA LYS A 123 21.55 -3.05 -9.69
C LYS A 123 21.84 -4.53 -9.44
N CYS A 124 21.60 -5.02 -8.23
CA CYS A 124 21.73 -6.44 -7.88
C CYS A 124 20.76 -7.30 -8.69
N ALA A 125 19.47 -6.92 -8.74
CA ALA A 125 18.46 -7.62 -9.51
C ALA A 125 18.78 -7.65 -11.01
N PHE A 126 19.22 -6.54 -11.57
CA PHE A 126 19.63 -6.43 -12.96
C PHE A 126 20.83 -7.35 -13.27
N LEU A 127 21.87 -7.32 -12.44
CA LEU A 127 23.06 -8.14 -12.65
C LEU A 127 22.73 -9.63 -12.53
N GLN A 128 21.96 -10.03 -11.53
CA GLN A 128 21.53 -11.42 -11.34
C GLN A 128 20.73 -11.93 -12.55
N LEU A 129 19.71 -11.18 -12.96
CA LEU A 129 18.83 -11.57 -14.06
C LEU A 129 19.55 -11.60 -15.40
N SER A 130 20.36 -10.58 -15.69
CA SER A 130 21.11 -10.50 -16.95
C SER A 130 22.18 -11.60 -17.04
N LYS A 131 22.81 -11.97 -15.92
CA LYS A 131 23.72 -13.13 -15.84
C LYS A 131 22.99 -14.44 -16.10
N GLU A 132 21.86 -14.69 -15.43
CA GLU A 132 21.03 -15.88 -15.66
C GLU A 132 20.62 -16.03 -17.14
N TYR A 133 20.31 -14.91 -17.80
CA TYR A 133 20.03 -14.88 -19.24
C TYR A 133 21.26 -15.16 -20.09
N SER A 134 22.40 -14.55 -19.78
CA SER A 134 23.66 -14.80 -20.47
C SER A 134 24.02 -16.29 -20.47
N ASP A 135 23.89 -16.95 -19.31
CA ASP A 135 24.22 -18.37 -19.14
C ASP A 135 23.33 -19.29 -19.99
N LYS A 136 22.08 -18.89 -20.27
CA LYS A 136 21.14 -19.64 -21.11
C LYS A 136 21.26 -19.34 -22.61
N MET A 137 21.89 -18.24 -23.02
CA MET A 137 21.93 -17.81 -24.42
C MET A 137 23.09 -18.42 -25.19
N LYS A 138 22.76 -19.09 -26.30
CA LYS A 138 23.75 -19.79 -27.15
C LYS A 138 24.54 -18.89 -28.11
N THR A 139 24.17 -17.62 -28.26
CA THR A 139 24.78 -16.72 -29.25
C THR A 139 24.89 -15.30 -28.74
N GLU A 140 26.05 -14.68 -28.93
CA GLU A 140 26.34 -13.31 -28.53
C GLU A 140 25.37 -12.29 -29.16
N MET A 141 24.98 -12.48 -30.42
CA MET A 141 24.03 -11.59 -31.10
C MET A 141 22.66 -11.53 -30.39
N LYS A 142 22.14 -12.66 -29.91
CA LYS A 142 20.87 -12.70 -29.16
C LYS A 142 21.00 -12.01 -27.81
N LEU A 143 22.15 -12.20 -27.16
CA LEU A 143 22.45 -11.56 -25.88
C LEU A 143 22.49 -10.04 -26.03
N ARG A 144 23.26 -9.55 -26.99
CA ARG A 144 23.35 -8.12 -27.32
C ARG A 144 21.99 -7.52 -27.65
N ASN A 145 21.21 -8.16 -28.52
CA ASN A 145 19.88 -7.66 -28.90
C ASN A 145 18.94 -7.58 -27.69
N PHE A 146 18.97 -8.58 -26.80
CA PHE A 146 18.19 -8.57 -25.57
C PHE A 146 18.61 -7.43 -24.64
N MET A 147 19.91 -7.26 -24.38
CA MET A 147 20.41 -6.23 -23.47
C MET A 147 20.07 -4.83 -23.98
N VAL A 148 20.22 -4.59 -25.30
CA VAL A 148 19.85 -3.33 -25.93
C VAL A 148 18.36 -3.02 -25.77
N ILE A 149 17.48 -4.02 -25.96
CA ILE A 149 16.03 -3.88 -25.70
C ILE A 149 15.76 -3.62 -24.21
N MET A 150 16.45 -4.33 -23.31
CA MET A 150 16.30 -4.18 -21.87
C MET A 150 16.68 -2.76 -21.40
N PHE A 151 17.78 -2.21 -21.90
CA PHE A 151 18.17 -0.83 -21.60
C PHE A 151 17.14 0.18 -22.10
N ASN A 152 16.61 -0.02 -23.31
CA ASN A 152 15.54 0.82 -23.84
C ASN A 152 14.30 0.78 -22.95
N TRP A 153 13.87 -0.41 -22.52
CA TRP A 153 12.71 -0.55 -21.64
C TRP A 153 12.95 0.03 -20.24
N ILE A 154 14.16 -0.10 -19.72
CA ILE A 154 14.55 0.58 -18.47
C ILE A 154 14.38 2.10 -18.64
N LYS A 155 14.94 2.70 -19.70
CA LYS A 155 14.81 4.14 -20.00
C LYS A 155 13.34 4.56 -20.11
N LEU A 156 12.52 3.81 -20.84
CA LEU A 156 11.16 4.22 -21.20
C LEU A 156 10.12 4.02 -20.09
N TYR A 157 10.24 2.95 -19.29
CA TYR A 157 9.16 2.52 -18.40
C TYR A 157 9.50 2.67 -16.92
N PHE A 158 10.76 2.58 -16.49
CA PHE A 158 11.07 2.79 -15.07
C PHE A 158 10.62 4.18 -14.58
N PRO A 159 10.88 5.29 -15.31
CA PRO A 159 10.37 6.61 -14.90
C PRO A 159 8.84 6.72 -14.87
N LYS A 160 8.12 5.91 -15.65
CA LYS A 160 6.65 5.92 -15.70
C LYS A 160 6.02 5.12 -14.57
N VAL A 161 6.74 4.10 -14.07
CA VAL A 161 6.27 3.18 -13.03
C VAL A 161 6.72 3.66 -11.65
N PHE A 162 8.01 3.97 -11.49
CA PHE A 162 8.61 4.40 -10.23
C PHE A 162 8.61 5.93 -10.13
N LEU A 163 7.42 6.51 -9.92
CA LEU A 163 7.22 7.96 -9.86
C LEU A 163 7.89 8.62 -8.64
N CYS A 164 7.95 7.92 -7.50
CA CYS A 164 8.71 8.34 -6.33
C CYS A 164 9.78 7.32 -6.01
N THR A 165 11.05 7.74 -6.06
CA THR A 165 12.20 6.85 -5.84
C THR A 165 12.99 7.15 -4.57
N ARG A 166 12.59 8.18 -3.81
CA ARG A 166 13.26 8.62 -2.58
C ARG A 166 12.76 7.86 -1.34
N THR A 167 11.47 7.56 -1.30
CA THR A 167 10.79 7.00 -0.12
C THR A 167 10.69 5.48 -0.20
N LEU A 168 11.29 4.77 0.76
CA LEU A 168 11.41 3.29 0.75
C LEU A 168 10.13 2.55 1.18
N SER A 169 8.96 3.14 1.00
CA SER A 169 7.64 2.57 1.33
C SER A 169 6.60 2.73 0.20
N GLN A 170 6.97 3.36 -0.91
CA GLN A 170 6.07 3.65 -2.03
C GLN A 170 6.39 2.73 -3.21
N PHE A 171 5.84 1.51 -3.16
CA PHE A 171 6.08 0.49 -4.18
C PHE A 171 4.99 0.50 -5.26
N PRO A 172 5.35 0.62 -6.55
CA PRO A 172 4.34 0.80 -7.60
C PRO A 172 3.66 -0.51 -8.01
N LYS A 173 2.58 -0.36 -8.78
CA LYS A 173 1.85 -1.44 -9.46
C LYS A 173 1.94 -1.25 -10.97
N LEU A 174 2.13 -2.36 -11.70
CA LEU A 174 2.11 -2.39 -13.15
C LEU A 174 1.13 -3.44 -13.65
N VAL A 175 0.26 -3.03 -14.57
CA VAL A 175 -0.61 -3.95 -15.32
C VAL A 175 -0.15 -4.00 -16.77
N TYR A 176 0.12 -5.21 -17.26
CA TYR A 176 0.41 -5.45 -18.67
C TYR A 176 -0.74 -6.23 -19.30
N VAL A 177 -1.30 -5.76 -20.42
CA VAL A 177 -2.38 -6.45 -21.14
C VAL A 177 -1.90 -6.82 -22.53
N GLY A 178 -1.35 -8.01 -22.71
CA GLY A 178 -0.79 -8.43 -23.98
C GLY A 178 -0.12 -9.80 -23.91
N ILE A 179 0.43 -10.24 -25.05
CA ILE A 179 1.18 -11.48 -25.11
C ILE A 179 2.51 -11.28 -24.38
N VAL A 180 2.76 -12.09 -23.36
CA VAL A 180 4.04 -12.13 -22.64
C VAL A 180 4.93 -13.15 -23.33
N ARG A 181 6.03 -12.68 -23.93
CA ARG A 181 7.12 -13.53 -24.48
C ARG A 181 8.30 -13.50 -23.50
N THR A 182 9.37 -14.24 -23.81
CA THR A 182 10.53 -14.36 -22.91
C THR A 182 11.14 -13.01 -22.52
N ASN A 183 11.26 -12.05 -23.45
CA ASN A 183 11.88 -10.76 -23.14
C ASN A 183 11.02 -9.94 -22.18
N GLU A 184 9.72 -9.85 -22.46
CA GLU A 184 8.74 -9.17 -21.59
C GLU A 184 8.69 -9.81 -20.21
N PHE A 185 8.68 -11.14 -20.14
CA PHE A 185 8.72 -11.88 -18.87
C PHE A 185 9.93 -11.48 -18.02
N LEU A 186 11.12 -11.41 -18.63
CA LEU A 186 12.35 -11.03 -17.93
C LEU A 186 12.34 -9.56 -17.51
N PHE A 187 11.76 -8.68 -18.32
CA PHE A 187 11.59 -7.27 -17.95
C PHE A 187 10.62 -7.09 -16.77
N PHE A 188 9.48 -7.78 -16.80
CA PHE A 188 8.51 -7.75 -15.70
C PHE A 188 9.05 -8.42 -14.43
N ARG A 189 9.86 -9.47 -14.57
CA ARG A 189 10.62 -10.05 -13.45
C ARG A 189 11.59 -9.03 -12.85
N LEU A 190 12.31 -8.27 -13.68
CA LEU A 190 13.20 -7.21 -13.20
C LEU A 190 12.42 -6.14 -12.41
N MET A 191 11.29 -5.67 -12.95
CA MET A 191 10.39 -4.75 -12.24
C MET A 191 9.94 -5.30 -10.89
N ALA A 192 9.54 -6.57 -10.86
CA ALA A 192 9.10 -7.24 -9.64
C ALA A 192 10.22 -7.39 -8.60
N LEU A 193 11.44 -7.73 -9.03
CA LEU A 193 12.64 -7.75 -8.19
C LEU A 193 13.07 -6.36 -7.70
N CYS A 194 12.52 -5.29 -8.28
CA CYS A 194 12.69 -3.91 -7.80
C CYS A 194 11.52 -3.48 -6.89
N GLY A 195 10.66 -4.39 -6.47
CA GLY A 195 9.55 -4.09 -5.56
C GLY A 195 8.24 -3.66 -6.24
N CYS A 196 8.18 -3.60 -7.58
CA CYS A 196 6.94 -3.35 -8.30
C CYS A 196 6.02 -4.57 -8.23
N ASP A 197 4.77 -4.39 -7.88
CA ASP A 197 3.78 -5.46 -8.03
C ASP A 197 3.37 -5.52 -9.51
N VAL A 198 3.48 -6.69 -10.16
CA VAL A 198 3.26 -6.83 -11.60
C VAL A 198 2.15 -7.84 -11.89
N PHE A 199 1.14 -7.43 -12.65
CA PHE A 199 0.07 -8.29 -13.13
C PHE A 199 0.05 -8.29 -14.66
N CYS A 200 0.37 -9.43 -15.27
CA CYS A 200 0.31 -9.62 -16.71
C CYS A 200 -0.94 -10.40 -17.09
N ILE A 201 -1.73 -9.84 -18.00
CA ILE A 201 -2.95 -10.44 -18.55
C ILE A 201 -2.68 -10.76 -20.01
N ASN A 202 -2.71 -12.04 -20.36
CA ASN A 202 -2.57 -12.52 -21.73
C ASN A 202 -3.92 -13.07 -22.21
N PRO A 203 -4.79 -12.23 -22.79
CA PRO A 203 -6.18 -12.60 -23.05
C PRO A 203 -6.35 -13.52 -24.28
N TYR A 204 -5.33 -13.59 -25.13
CA TYR A 204 -5.47 -14.20 -26.47
C TYR A 204 -5.07 -15.67 -26.54
N LYS A 205 -4.24 -16.16 -25.62
CA LYS A 205 -3.77 -17.56 -25.54
C LYS A 205 -2.81 -17.70 -24.35
N LYS A 206 -2.31 -18.92 -24.12
CA LYS A 206 -1.21 -19.17 -23.18
C LYS A 206 0.04 -18.38 -23.57
N SER A 207 0.79 -17.90 -22.58
CA SER A 207 2.03 -17.16 -22.77
C SER A 207 3.08 -17.96 -23.56
N GLU A 208 3.90 -17.25 -24.35
CA GLU A 208 4.94 -17.86 -25.18
C GLU A 208 6.32 -17.77 -24.51
N ILE A 209 6.34 -18.01 -23.20
CA ILE A 209 7.55 -17.87 -22.39
C ILE A 209 8.38 -19.13 -22.54
N LYS A 210 9.57 -18.98 -23.12
CA LYS A 210 10.59 -20.03 -23.20
C LYS A 210 11.59 -19.83 -22.05
N TRP A 211 11.16 -20.19 -20.84
CA TRP A 211 11.96 -20.15 -19.62
C TRP A 211 11.59 -21.33 -18.72
N ASP A 212 12.57 -21.89 -18.02
CA ASP A 212 12.34 -23.02 -17.12
C ASP A 212 11.81 -22.50 -15.77
N ASN A 213 11.05 -23.33 -15.05
CA ASN A 213 10.61 -23.05 -13.68
C ASN A 213 9.84 -21.72 -13.51
N ILE A 214 8.97 -21.38 -14.48
CA ILE A 214 8.16 -20.15 -14.43
C ILE A 214 7.37 -20.06 -13.12
N SER A 215 6.84 -21.18 -12.63
CA SER A 215 6.04 -21.26 -11.40
C SER A 215 6.81 -20.86 -10.12
N ASP A 216 8.14 -20.94 -10.14
CA ASP A 216 8.99 -20.52 -9.01
C ASP A 216 9.24 -19.00 -9.03
N ILE A 217 9.02 -18.37 -10.19
CA ILE A 217 9.32 -16.96 -10.44
C ILE A 217 8.05 -16.11 -10.45
N ALA A 218 6.96 -16.66 -10.99
CA ALA A 218 5.69 -15.97 -11.21
C ALA A 218 4.52 -16.88 -10.82
N GLN A 219 3.49 -16.29 -10.22
CA GLN A 219 2.21 -16.96 -10.04
C GLN A 219 1.51 -17.06 -11.40
N VAL A 220 1.20 -18.28 -11.86
CA VAL A 220 0.53 -18.52 -13.15
C VAL A 220 -0.94 -18.88 -12.93
N ILE A 221 -1.84 -18.10 -13.52
CA ILE A 221 -3.29 -18.33 -13.54
C ILE A 221 -3.66 -18.76 -14.96
N ASN A 222 -4.40 -19.86 -15.13
CA ASN A 222 -4.86 -20.33 -16.44
C ASN A 222 -6.39 -20.38 -16.48
N GLU A 223 -6.98 -19.65 -17.43
CA GLU A 223 -8.41 -19.58 -17.71
C GLU A 223 -8.72 -20.12 -19.12
N ASN A 224 -9.97 -20.54 -19.37
CA ASN A 224 -10.31 -21.52 -20.41
C ASN A 224 -10.71 -20.97 -21.78
N GLU A 225 -10.93 -19.65 -21.95
CA GLU A 225 -11.26 -19.10 -23.26
C GLU A 225 -10.31 -17.95 -23.69
N PRO A 226 -9.63 -18.07 -24.84
CA PRO A 226 -8.93 -16.95 -25.43
C PRO A 226 -9.93 -16.05 -26.19
N VAL A 227 -10.05 -14.80 -25.77
CA VAL A 227 -11.03 -13.86 -26.32
C VAL A 227 -10.31 -12.64 -26.90
N THR A 228 -10.73 -12.19 -28.09
CA THR A 228 -10.27 -10.90 -28.61
C THR A 228 -10.87 -9.78 -27.76
N LEU A 229 -10.05 -9.17 -26.90
CA LEU A 229 -10.46 -8.04 -26.09
C LEU A 229 -10.16 -6.73 -26.82
N LYS A 230 -11.15 -5.83 -26.86
CA LYS A 230 -10.88 -4.41 -27.10
C LYS A 230 -10.37 -3.82 -25.79
N ILE A 231 -9.05 -3.78 -25.65
CA ILE A 231 -8.39 -3.25 -24.47
C ILE A 231 -8.75 -1.75 -24.36
N PRO A 232 -9.28 -1.29 -23.22
CA PRO A 232 -9.56 0.14 -23.03
C PRO A 232 -8.26 0.94 -23.11
N GLU A 233 -8.31 2.12 -23.71
CA GLU A 233 -7.19 3.04 -23.75
C GLU A 233 -6.80 3.46 -22.33
N TYR A 234 -5.50 3.46 -22.02
CA TYR A 234 -4.97 4.00 -20.78
C TYR A 234 -4.31 5.34 -21.08
N ASP A 235 -4.90 6.41 -20.55
CA ASP A 235 -4.29 7.74 -20.59
C ASP A 235 -4.28 8.30 -19.18
N ARG A 236 -3.08 8.26 -18.57
CA ARG A 236 -2.86 8.69 -17.20
C ARG A 236 -3.22 10.17 -17.02
N GLU A 237 -2.79 11.04 -17.93
CA GLU A 237 -3.03 12.48 -17.82
C GLU A 237 -4.52 12.79 -17.95
N LYS A 238 -5.20 12.13 -18.88
CA LYS A 238 -6.64 12.27 -19.03
C LYS A 238 -7.41 11.80 -17.79
N ILE A 239 -7.03 10.68 -17.19
CA ILE A 239 -7.65 10.19 -15.94
C ILE A 239 -7.45 11.20 -14.81
N ILE A 240 -6.25 11.79 -14.67
CA ILE A 240 -5.97 12.83 -13.67
C ILE A 240 -6.82 14.07 -13.93
N GLN A 241 -6.86 14.58 -15.17
CA GLN A 241 -7.66 15.76 -15.53
C GLN A 241 -9.16 15.54 -15.32
N GLU A 242 -9.68 14.35 -15.64
CA GLU A 242 -11.09 14.01 -15.40
C GLU A 242 -11.41 13.93 -13.92
N TYR A 243 -10.47 13.44 -13.10
CA TYR A 243 -10.59 13.43 -11.65
C TYR A 243 -10.61 14.86 -11.08
N GLU A 244 -9.63 15.69 -11.44
CA GLU A 244 -9.54 17.08 -11.00
C GLU A 244 -10.77 17.89 -11.41
N LYS A 245 -11.28 17.71 -12.63
CA LYS A 245 -12.52 18.37 -13.09
C LYS A 245 -13.73 17.96 -12.25
N LYS A 246 -13.84 16.69 -11.86
CA LYS A 246 -14.93 16.20 -11.00
C LYS A 246 -14.83 16.78 -9.58
N GLU A 247 -13.62 16.92 -9.03
CA GLU A 247 -13.40 17.55 -7.72
C GLU A 247 -13.70 19.06 -7.76
N HIS A 248 -13.22 19.79 -8.77
CA HIS A 248 -13.53 21.21 -8.95
C HIS A 248 -15.04 21.46 -9.18
N GLN A 249 -15.73 20.56 -9.90
CA GLN A 249 -17.18 20.63 -10.04
C GLN A 249 -17.91 20.38 -8.72
N LYS A 250 -17.43 19.46 -7.86
CA LYS A 250 -17.98 19.28 -6.51
C LYS A 250 -17.77 20.51 -5.62
N GLU A 251 -16.62 21.18 -5.70
CA GLU A 251 -16.33 22.39 -4.91
C GLU A 251 -17.13 23.61 -5.42
N SER A 252 -17.28 23.76 -6.74
CA SER A 252 -18.06 24.85 -7.35
C SER A 252 -19.57 24.72 -7.18
N SER A 253 -20.09 23.50 -6.97
CA SER A 253 -21.51 23.22 -6.66
C SER A 253 -21.81 23.13 -5.15
N ALA A 254 -20.81 23.33 -4.28
CA ALA A 254 -21.01 23.39 -2.84
C ALA A 254 -21.63 24.71 -2.35
N GLY A 255 -21.82 25.69 -3.24
CA GLY A 255 -22.66 26.86 -3.04
C GLY A 255 -23.98 26.71 -3.80
N VAL A 256 -25.07 26.45 -3.07
CA VAL A 256 -26.46 26.21 -3.52
C VAL A 256 -26.81 24.73 -3.73
N SER A 257 -27.57 24.23 -2.75
CA SER A 257 -28.30 22.96 -2.67
C SER A 257 -28.64 22.28 -4.01
N SER A 258 -28.31 20.99 -4.13
CA SER A 258 -29.31 20.01 -4.55
C SER A 258 -28.98 18.60 -4.07
N SER A 259 -29.88 18.07 -3.26
CA SER A 259 -30.29 16.66 -3.18
C SER A 259 -29.88 15.79 -4.37
N ARG A 260 -29.03 14.78 -4.13
CA ARG A 260 -28.89 13.63 -5.04
C ARG A 260 -29.83 12.53 -4.58
N GLU A 261 -30.64 12.05 -5.51
CA GLU A 261 -31.58 10.95 -5.33
C GLU A 261 -30.88 9.75 -4.71
N LEU A 262 -31.38 9.38 -3.53
CA LEU A 262 -31.08 8.13 -2.86
C LEU A 262 -31.70 7.01 -3.69
N LEU A 263 -30.85 6.15 -4.24
CA LEU A 263 -31.27 4.80 -4.59
C LEU A 263 -31.76 4.14 -3.29
N ASN A 264 -33.06 3.92 -3.22
CA ASN A 264 -33.71 3.13 -2.17
C ASN A 264 -33.17 1.71 -2.23
N ASP A 265 -32.18 1.41 -1.40
CA ASP A 265 -31.95 0.07 -0.90
C ASP A 265 -32.57 -0.03 0.49
N THR A 266 -33.83 -0.46 0.50
CA THR A 266 -34.62 -0.71 1.71
C THR A 266 -34.13 -1.98 2.40
N SER A 267 -33.05 -1.85 3.17
CA SER A 267 -32.78 -2.69 4.34
C SER A 267 -31.87 -1.95 5.34
N ARG A 268 -32.33 -0.84 5.90
CA ARG A 268 -31.68 -0.21 7.06
C ARG A 268 -32.42 -0.63 8.32
N THR A 269 -31.77 -1.47 9.12
CA THR A 269 -32.03 -1.60 10.54
C THR A 269 -31.84 -0.21 11.17
N GLU A 270 -32.87 0.33 11.83
CA GLU A 270 -32.74 1.56 12.61
C GLU A 270 -31.71 1.33 13.73
N GLN A 271 -30.48 1.79 13.53
CA GLN A 271 -29.47 1.81 14.60
C GLN A 271 -29.80 3.00 15.52
N THR A 272 -30.12 2.69 16.77
CA THR A 272 -30.32 3.69 17.84
C THR A 272 -28.96 4.16 18.37
N ALA A 273 -28.81 5.46 18.60
CA ALA A 273 -27.62 5.99 19.27
C ALA A 273 -27.48 5.37 20.67
N LEU A 274 -26.25 5.00 21.02
CA LEU A 274 -25.89 4.42 22.31
C LEU A 274 -25.75 5.52 23.37
N SER A 275 -26.02 5.17 24.63
CA SER A 275 -25.71 6.04 25.76
C SER A 275 -24.20 6.14 25.99
N TYR A 276 -23.73 7.21 26.63
CA TYR A 276 -22.33 7.35 27.02
C TYR A 276 -21.86 6.21 27.93
N GLU A 277 -22.73 5.70 28.81
CA GLU A 277 -22.44 4.54 29.66
C GLU A 277 -22.19 3.28 28.83
N THR A 278 -22.98 3.06 27.76
CA THR A 278 -22.79 1.93 26.86
C THR A 278 -21.52 2.07 26.02
N LEU A 279 -21.20 3.29 25.58
CA LEU A 279 -19.95 3.57 24.85
C LEU A 279 -18.72 3.38 25.74
N ALA A 280 -18.82 3.73 27.03
CA ALA A 280 -17.74 3.51 27.99
C ALA A 280 -17.38 2.02 28.14
N ASN A 281 -18.34 1.10 28.00
CA ASN A 281 -18.06 -0.34 28.02
C ASN A 281 -17.20 -0.80 26.83
N LEU A 282 -17.16 -0.05 25.71
CA LEU A 282 -16.26 -0.31 24.59
C LEU A 282 -14.79 -0.02 24.94
N ALA A 283 -14.52 0.61 26.08
CA ALA A 283 -13.17 0.80 26.57
C ALA A 283 -12.45 -0.52 26.83
N SER A 284 -13.18 -1.61 27.12
CA SER A 284 -12.61 -2.96 27.20
C SER A 284 -11.90 -3.44 25.93
N SER A 285 -12.18 -2.81 24.78
CA SER A 285 -11.52 -3.06 23.48
C SER A 285 -10.40 -2.06 23.17
N ILE A 286 -10.11 -1.15 24.09
CA ILE A 286 -9.02 -0.19 24.06
C ILE A 286 -7.92 -0.70 24.97
N VAL A 287 -6.70 -0.71 24.46
CA VAL A 287 -5.55 -1.32 25.13
C VAL A 287 -4.51 -0.27 25.48
N MET A 288 -3.76 -0.53 26.56
CA MET A 288 -2.56 0.24 26.87
C MET A 288 -1.33 -0.48 26.31
N ILE A 289 -0.48 0.25 25.59
CA ILE A 289 0.74 -0.27 24.98
C ILE A 289 1.94 0.28 25.75
N ASN A 290 2.78 -0.60 26.30
CA ASN A 290 4.10 -0.25 26.80
C ASN A 290 5.15 -0.67 25.77
N VAL A 291 6.02 0.25 25.40
CA VAL A 291 7.06 0.05 24.38
C VAL A 291 8.36 -0.29 25.09
N LEU A 292 8.89 -1.48 24.81
CA LEU A 292 10.03 -2.05 25.50
C LEU A 292 11.30 -1.96 24.63
N ASN A 293 12.43 -1.64 25.26
CA ASN A 293 13.75 -1.72 24.63
C ASN A 293 14.26 -3.19 24.60
N GLU A 294 15.48 -3.40 24.08
CA GLU A 294 16.13 -4.72 24.02
C GLU A 294 16.37 -5.37 25.39
N ASN A 295 16.42 -4.58 26.47
CA ASN A 295 16.57 -5.05 27.84
C ASN A 295 15.22 -5.35 28.51
N GLY A 296 14.10 -5.15 27.81
CA GLY A 296 12.74 -5.33 28.35
C GLY A 296 12.24 -4.16 29.20
N GLU A 297 12.92 -3.02 29.19
CA GLU A 297 12.53 -1.83 29.96
C GLU A 297 11.59 -0.94 29.14
N SER A 298 10.52 -0.46 29.78
CA SER A 298 9.55 0.43 29.14
C SER A 298 10.09 1.85 29.04
N PHE A 299 10.10 2.44 27.84
CA PHE A 299 10.56 3.82 27.62
C PHE A 299 9.49 4.74 27.02
N ALA A 300 8.41 4.19 26.46
CA ALA A 300 7.27 4.94 25.94
C ALA A 300 5.96 4.20 26.21
N THR A 301 4.85 4.94 26.24
CA THR A 301 3.50 4.38 26.41
C THR A 301 2.49 5.06 25.49
N GLY A 302 1.42 4.34 25.16
CA GLY A 302 0.31 4.85 24.38
C GLY A 302 -0.90 3.94 24.46
N SER A 303 -1.88 4.22 23.61
CA SER A 303 -3.14 3.47 23.51
C SER A 303 -3.21 2.70 22.19
N GLY A 304 -4.12 1.74 22.09
CA GLY A 304 -4.46 1.06 20.85
C GLY A 304 -5.92 0.60 20.86
N VAL A 305 -6.45 0.28 19.68
CA VAL A 305 -7.83 -0.14 19.48
C VAL A 305 -7.84 -1.54 18.87
N LEU A 306 -8.53 -2.49 19.49
CA LEU A 306 -8.80 -3.78 18.87
C LEU A 306 -9.77 -3.60 17.70
N VAL A 307 -9.31 -3.90 16.49
CA VAL A 307 -10.06 -3.67 15.24
C VAL A 307 -10.54 -4.96 14.58
N ASN A 308 -10.11 -6.12 15.08
CA ASN A 308 -10.73 -7.41 14.75
C ASN A 308 -10.61 -8.40 15.92
N ASP A 309 -11.40 -9.48 15.85
CA ASP A 309 -11.47 -10.52 16.90
C ASP A 309 -10.25 -11.47 16.89
N ASN A 310 -9.32 -11.30 15.95
CA ASN A 310 -8.08 -12.08 15.85
C ASN A 310 -6.91 -11.43 16.60
N GLY A 311 -7.20 -10.41 17.42
CA GLY A 311 -6.23 -9.71 18.26
C GLY A 311 -5.41 -8.64 17.55
N TYR A 312 -5.90 -8.08 16.43
CA TYR A 312 -5.23 -6.98 15.75
C TYR A 312 -5.56 -5.64 16.40
N ILE A 313 -4.50 -4.89 16.73
CA ILE A 313 -4.56 -3.63 17.45
C ILE A 313 -4.04 -2.52 16.55
N LEU A 314 -4.90 -1.54 16.25
CA LEU A 314 -4.54 -0.31 15.58
C LEU A 314 -4.06 0.74 16.59
N THR A 315 -2.96 1.42 16.30
CA THR A 315 -2.40 2.51 17.12
C THR A 315 -1.70 3.52 16.21
N ASN A 316 -1.06 4.54 16.79
CA ASN A 316 -0.21 5.45 16.04
C ASN A 316 1.19 4.87 15.79
N TYR A 317 1.81 5.26 14.69
CA TYR A 317 3.18 4.84 14.39
C TYR A 317 4.18 5.40 15.40
N HIS A 318 4.05 6.69 15.76
CA HIS A 318 4.97 7.31 16.72
C HIS A 318 4.94 6.65 18.10
N VAL A 319 3.82 6.02 18.48
CA VAL A 319 3.69 5.28 19.74
C VAL A 319 4.63 4.07 19.72
N VAL A 320 4.69 3.34 18.61
CA VAL A 320 5.43 2.06 18.53
C VAL A 320 6.85 2.20 17.97
N ALA A 321 7.20 3.37 17.45
CA ALA A 321 8.47 3.61 16.79
C ALA A 321 9.66 3.38 17.74
N GLY A 322 10.67 2.64 17.25
CA GLY A 322 11.87 2.31 18.01
C GLY A 322 11.70 1.22 19.09
N GLY A 323 10.49 0.68 19.25
CA GLY A 323 10.24 -0.45 20.15
C GLY A 323 10.86 -1.75 19.67
N TYR A 324 11.50 -2.49 20.58
CA TYR A 324 11.98 -3.85 20.34
C TYR A 324 10.85 -4.87 20.52
N SER A 325 10.01 -4.67 21.54
CA SER A 325 8.80 -5.46 21.79
C SER A 325 7.76 -4.61 22.53
N PHE A 326 6.54 -5.14 22.67
CA PHE A 326 5.41 -4.44 23.25
C PHE A 326 4.76 -5.28 24.34
N ALA A 327 4.45 -4.65 25.47
CA ALA A 327 3.59 -5.22 26.51
C ALA A 327 2.24 -4.51 26.48
N VAL A 328 1.24 -5.22 25.98
CA VAL A 328 -0.15 -4.78 25.83
C VAL A 328 -0.94 -5.20 27.06
N ARG A 329 -1.70 -4.26 27.63
CA ARG A 329 -2.62 -4.52 28.74
C ARG A 329 -4.04 -4.18 28.33
N LEU A 330 -4.97 -5.08 28.65
CA LEU A 330 -6.39 -4.87 28.51
C LEU A 330 -6.98 -4.55 29.88
N GLU A 331 -8.06 -3.78 29.90
CA GLU A 331 -8.78 -3.50 31.13
C GLU A 331 -9.37 -4.80 31.70
N GLU A 332 -9.45 -4.90 33.04
CA GLU A 332 -9.99 -6.06 33.76
C GLU A 332 -9.18 -7.37 33.62
N GLU A 333 -8.06 -7.36 32.90
CA GLU A 333 -7.15 -8.50 32.81
C GLU A 333 -5.89 -8.23 33.65
N GLU A 334 -5.54 -9.19 34.52
CA GLU A 334 -4.33 -9.10 35.34
C GLU A 334 -3.07 -9.33 34.50
N ASP A 335 -3.17 -10.19 33.48
CA ASP A 335 -2.06 -10.59 32.63
C ASP A 335 -1.76 -9.56 31.53
N LYS A 336 -0.47 -9.52 31.14
CA LYS A 336 0.00 -8.71 30.01
C LYS A 336 0.27 -9.60 28.81
N TYR A 337 -0.08 -9.11 27.64
CA TYR A 337 0.26 -9.74 26.38
C TYR A 337 1.58 -9.17 25.90
N TYR A 338 2.55 -10.04 25.64
CA TYR A 338 3.84 -9.64 25.07
C TYR A 338 3.86 -10.01 23.59
N THR A 339 4.25 -9.06 22.74
CA THR A 339 4.34 -9.28 21.29
C THR A 339 5.49 -8.48 20.68
N GLY A 340 6.12 -9.04 19.66
CA GLY A 340 7.01 -8.32 18.73
C GLY A 340 6.37 -8.13 17.35
N GLU A 341 5.11 -8.54 17.18
CA GLU A 341 4.44 -8.57 15.88
C GLU A 341 3.87 -7.20 15.51
N LEU A 342 4.69 -6.37 14.88
CA LEU A 342 4.24 -5.19 14.13
C LEU A 342 3.90 -5.60 12.69
N VAL A 343 2.60 -5.76 12.40
CA VAL A 343 2.09 -6.34 11.15
C VAL A 343 2.13 -5.36 9.98
N LYS A 344 1.76 -4.10 10.23
CA LYS A 344 1.71 -3.05 9.20
C LYS A 344 1.94 -1.69 9.85
N TYR A 345 2.58 -0.75 9.17
CA TYR A 345 2.66 0.64 9.64
C TYR A 345 2.81 1.60 8.47
N HIS A 346 2.50 2.88 8.70
CA HIS A 346 2.65 3.96 7.74
C HIS A 346 3.02 5.24 8.48
N SER A 347 4.30 5.61 8.43
CA SER A 347 4.84 6.74 9.19
C SER A 347 4.17 8.07 8.85
N SER A 348 3.92 8.36 7.56
CA SER A 348 3.28 9.62 7.15
C SER A 348 1.79 9.72 7.51
N ASN A 349 1.13 8.58 7.77
CA ASN A 349 -0.26 8.58 8.23
C ASN A 349 -0.34 8.45 9.75
N ASP A 350 0.83 8.30 10.38
CA ASP A 350 0.97 8.01 11.79
C ASP A 350 0.10 6.84 12.26
N LEU A 351 0.08 5.73 11.52
CA LEU A 351 -0.69 4.52 11.85
C LEU A 351 0.21 3.28 11.93
N ALA A 352 -0.11 2.38 12.86
CA ALA A 352 0.53 1.10 13.04
C ALA A 352 -0.50 0.03 13.45
N LEU A 353 -0.32 -1.20 12.95
CA LEU A 353 -1.12 -2.37 13.25
C LEU A 353 -0.21 -3.43 13.86
N MET A 354 -0.49 -3.82 15.10
CA MET A 354 0.18 -4.93 15.77
C MET A 354 -0.79 -6.06 16.06
N ARG A 355 -0.26 -7.21 16.49
CA ARG A 355 -1.08 -8.37 16.84
C ARG A 355 -0.69 -8.95 18.19
N ILE A 356 -1.71 -9.28 18.98
CA ILE A 356 -1.60 -10.14 20.16
C ILE A 356 -2.36 -11.44 19.91
N GLN A 357 -1.96 -12.51 20.59
CA GLN A 357 -2.61 -13.81 20.49
C GLN A 357 -3.40 -14.10 21.77
N GLY A 358 -4.56 -14.76 21.64
CA GLY A 358 -5.33 -15.25 22.79
C GLY A 358 -6.29 -14.24 23.43
N SER A 359 -6.45 -13.03 22.88
CA SER A 359 -7.49 -12.11 23.34
C SER A 359 -8.88 -12.58 22.87
N GLU A 360 -9.85 -12.59 23.78
CA GLU A 360 -11.26 -12.88 23.49
C GLU A 360 -12.13 -11.61 23.44
N ARG A 361 -11.51 -10.43 23.43
CA ARG A 361 -12.23 -9.14 23.41
C ARG A 361 -12.81 -8.89 22.02
N LYS A 362 -14.01 -8.29 22.00
CA LYS A 362 -14.68 -7.90 20.76
C LYS A 362 -13.98 -6.71 20.13
N ALA A 363 -13.87 -6.72 18.82
CA ALA A 363 -13.37 -5.58 18.07
C ALA A 363 -14.35 -4.39 18.08
N ILE A 364 -13.78 -3.19 17.98
CA ILE A 364 -14.53 -1.99 17.66
C ILE A 364 -14.71 -1.92 16.13
N PRO A 365 -15.96 -1.86 15.61
CA PRO A 365 -16.20 -1.77 14.18
C PRO A 365 -15.75 -0.41 13.64
N VAL A 366 -15.12 -0.41 12.47
CA VAL A 366 -14.71 0.82 11.79
C VAL A 366 -15.88 1.44 11.04
N TYR A 367 -16.04 2.76 11.15
CA TYR A 367 -17.07 3.49 10.45
C TYR A 367 -16.83 3.48 8.93
N THR A 368 -17.85 3.10 8.15
CA THR A 368 -17.82 3.09 6.67
C THR A 368 -19.03 3.81 6.06
N GLY A 369 -19.73 4.61 6.88
CA GLY A 369 -20.97 5.25 6.51
C GLY A 369 -20.80 6.51 5.65
N ILE A 370 -21.86 7.32 5.63
CA ILE A 370 -21.85 8.62 4.94
C ILE A 370 -20.80 9.57 5.55
N PRO A 371 -20.35 10.59 4.80
CA PRO A 371 -19.40 11.56 5.34
C PRO A 371 -19.87 12.17 6.67
N LEU A 372 -18.96 12.20 7.64
CA LEU A 372 -19.19 12.82 8.94
C LEU A 372 -19.36 14.34 8.78
N VAL A 373 -20.05 14.97 9.73
CA VAL A 373 -20.32 16.41 9.71
C VAL A 373 -19.93 17.08 11.03
N ARG A 374 -19.59 18.36 10.96
CA ARG A 374 -19.29 19.16 12.16
C ARG A 374 -20.50 19.19 13.10
N GLY A 375 -20.24 19.20 14.40
CA GLY A 375 -21.28 19.19 15.43
C GLY A 375 -21.80 17.79 15.80
N GLN A 376 -21.41 16.73 15.09
CA GLN A 376 -21.68 15.36 15.54
C GLN A 376 -21.00 15.09 16.87
N GLN A 377 -21.75 14.47 17.79
CA GLN A 377 -21.23 14.04 19.09
C GLN A 377 -20.26 12.87 18.90
N VAL A 378 -19.18 12.92 19.67
CA VAL A 378 -18.12 11.93 19.66
C VAL A 378 -17.72 11.57 21.09
N VAL A 379 -17.13 10.39 21.24
CA VAL A 379 -16.50 9.92 22.48
C VAL A 379 -15.06 9.56 22.18
N ALA A 380 -14.11 10.11 22.93
CA ALA A 380 -12.72 9.69 22.89
C ALA A 380 -12.45 8.71 24.05
N ILE A 381 -11.76 7.61 23.74
CA ILE A 381 -11.37 6.60 24.73
C ILE A 381 -9.87 6.30 24.55
N GLY A 382 -9.10 6.44 25.63
CA GLY A 382 -7.69 6.08 25.67
C GLY A 382 -7.21 5.79 27.09
N SER A 383 -5.97 5.38 27.24
CA SER A 383 -5.35 5.06 28.53
C SER A 383 -4.22 6.04 28.89
N PRO A 384 -4.54 7.31 29.22
CA PRO A 384 -3.53 8.32 29.54
C PRO A 384 -2.80 8.03 30.86
N LEU A 385 -1.49 8.28 30.90
CA LEU A 385 -0.65 8.24 32.11
C LEU A 385 -0.74 6.96 32.96
N GLY A 386 -1.10 5.82 32.37
CA GLY A 386 -1.25 4.54 33.08
C GLY A 386 -2.55 4.40 33.89
N LEU A 387 -3.46 5.38 33.79
CA LEU A 387 -4.86 5.23 34.20
C LEU A 387 -5.61 4.63 33.03
N PHE A 388 -6.16 3.44 33.23
CA PHE A 388 -6.92 2.75 32.18
C PHE A 388 -8.11 3.59 31.74
N ASN A 389 -8.30 3.67 30.42
CA ASN A 389 -9.61 3.87 29.80
C ASN A 389 -10.38 5.12 30.25
N THR A 390 -9.71 6.27 30.21
CA THR A 390 -10.37 7.57 30.32
C THR A 390 -11.31 7.76 29.13
N VAL A 391 -12.60 7.93 29.46
CA VAL A 391 -13.66 8.24 28.50
C VAL A 391 -13.99 9.72 28.61
N SER A 392 -13.99 10.42 27.48
CA SER A 392 -14.37 11.83 27.39
C SER A 392 -15.29 12.08 26.20
N ASP A 393 -16.21 13.03 26.33
CA ASP A 393 -17.16 13.38 25.27
C ASP A 393 -16.87 14.75 24.65
N GLY A 394 -17.35 14.94 23.43
CA GLY A 394 -17.24 16.20 22.72
C GLY A 394 -17.97 16.17 21.38
N ILE A 395 -17.54 17.03 20.47
CA ILE A 395 -18.06 17.08 19.10
C ILE A 395 -16.93 17.09 18.06
N ILE A 396 -17.27 16.78 16.80
CA ILE A 396 -16.44 17.11 15.65
C ILE A 396 -16.42 18.63 15.48
N ALA A 397 -15.28 19.25 15.80
CA ALA A 397 -15.06 20.69 15.65
C ALA A 397 -14.73 21.07 14.20
N GLY A 398 -14.09 20.17 13.46
CA GLY A 398 -13.70 20.42 12.09
C GLY A 398 -12.98 19.25 11.45
N PHE A 399 -12.74 19.40 10.15
CA PHE A 399 -11.85 18.52 9.39
C PHE A 399 -10.62 19.34 9.00
N ARG A 400 -9.44 18.73 9.11
CA ARG A 400 -8.16 19.34 8.81
C ARG A 400 -7.41 18.44 7.86
N LYS A 401 -6.60 19.05 7.00
CA LYS A 401 -5.67 18.34 6.13
C LYS A 401 -4.29 18.92 6.42
N PHE A 402 -3.40 18.12 6.99
CA PHE A 402 -2.01 18.48 7.21
C PHE A 402 -1.18 17.69 6.20
N GLU A 403 -0.60 18.41 5.24
CA GLU A 403 -0.04 17.80 4.03
C GLU A 403 -1.10 16.91 3.34
N GLU A 404 -0.95 15.59 3.41
CA GLU A 404 -1.88 14.59 2.84
C GLU A 404 -2.64 13.79 3.90
N LEU A 405 -2.40 14.06 5.18
CA LEU A 405 -3.09 13.37 6.28
C LEU A 405 -4.38 14.10 6.61
N SER A 406 -5.50 13.43 6.30
CA SER A 406 -6.82 13.88 6.71
C SER A 406 -7.02 13.59 8.20
N MET A 407 -7.51 14.61 8.91
CA MET A 407 -7.68 14.56 10.36
C MET A 407 -9.04 15.11 10.76
N ILE A 408 -9.58 14.53 11.81
CA ILE A 408 -10.75 15.01 12.52
C ILE A 408 -10.26 15.87 13.68
N GLN A 409 -10.63 17.14 13.69
CA GLN A 409 -10.49 17.99 14.86
C GLN A 409 -11.72 17.79 15.75
N PHE A 410 -11.50 17.54 17.04
CA PHE A 410 -12.56 17.30 18.02
C PHE A 410 -12.32 18.07 19.32
N THR A 411 -13.36 18.14 20.17
CA THR A 411 -13.32 18.92 21.42
C THR A 411 -13.21 18.09 22.68
N ALA A 412 -13.37 16.76 22.59
CA ALA A 412 -13.28 15.87 23.75
C ALA A 412 -11.88 15.96 24.38
N PRO A 413 -11.75 16.22 25.69
CA PRO A 413 -10.46 16.32 26.35
C PRO A 413 -9.60 15.05 26.19
N ILE A 414 -8.32 15.20 25.90
CA ILE A 414 -7.33 14.13 25.85
C ILE A 414 -6.09 14.51 26.66
N SER A 415 -5.29 13.51 27.02
CA SER A 415 -4.07 13.69 27.82
C SER A 415 -2.92 12.88 27.21
N HIS A 416 -1.70 13.09 27.71
CA HIS A 416 -0.55 12.29 27.30
C HIS A 416 -0.80 10.79 27.54
N GLY A 417 -0.55 9.96 26.53
CA GLY A 417 -0.88 8.54 26.52
C GLY A 417 -2.21 8.18 25.83
N SER A 418 -3.07 9.17 25.51
CA SER A 418 -4.26 8.95 24.69
C SER A 418 -3.96 8.70 23.20
N SER A 419 -2.75 8.99 22.72
CA SER A 419 -2.32 8.68 21.34
C SER A 419 -2.50 7.21 21.02
N GLY A 420 -3.09 6.91 19.87
CA GLY A 420 -3.48 5.57 19.45
C GLY A 420 -4.84 5.11 19.97
N GLY A 421 -5.52 5.93 20.79
CA GLY A 421 -6.86 5.66 21.32
C GLY A 421 -7.96 5.88 20.30
N ALA A 422 -9.18 5.48 20.65
CA ALA A 422 -10.34 5.55 19.76
C ALA A 422 -11.04 6.91 19.85
N LEU A 423 -11.44 7.43 18.69
CA LEU A 423 -12.51 8.42 18.56
C LEU A 423 -13.73 7.71 17.97
N LEU A 424 -14.83 7.68 18.71
CA LEU A 424 -16.06 6.95 18.39
C LEU A 424 -17.21 7.91 18.08
N ASN A 425 -18.10 7.50 17.16
CA ASN A 425 -19.42 8.10 17.05
C ASN A 425 -20.37 7.52 18.12
N LEU A 426 -21.58 8.08 18.24
CA LEU A 426 -22.58 7.59 19.21
C LEU A 426 -23.14 6.18 18.90
N PHE A 427 -22.74 5.54 17.79
CA PHE A 427 -23.11 4.16 17.48
C PHE A 427 -22.01 3.17 17.85
N GLY A 428 -20.94 3.63 18.51
CA GLY A 428 -19.82 2.78 18.92
C GLY A 428 -18.88 2.40 17.79
N GLN A 429 -18.92 3.13 16.67
CA GLN A 429 -18.06 2.88 15.52
C GLN A 429 -16.84 3.80 15.56
N LEU A 430 -15.68 3.24 15.24
CA LEU A 430 -14.42 3.97 15.17
C LEU A 430 -14.44 4.94 13.99
N ILE A 431 -14.41 6.23 14.30
CA ILE A 431 -14.36 7.32 13.33
C ILE A 431 -12.97 7.96 13.21
N GLY A 432 -12.04 7.63 14.11
CA GLY A 432 -10.64 8.04 13.99
C GLY A 432 -9.74 7.51 15.09
N ILE A 433 -8.44 7.62 14.89
CA ILE A 433 -7.40 7.29 15.87
C ILE A 433 -6.82 8.59 16.45
N VAL A 434 -6.99 8.80 17.75
CA VAL A 434 -6.50 9.97 18.48
C VAL A 434 -4.98 10.07 18.33
N THR A 435 -4.47 11.23 17.92
CA THR A 435 -3.03 11.52 17.84
C THR A 435 -2.71 12.74 18.71
N ALA A 436 -1.48 12.85 19.20
CA ALA A 436 -1.05 14.00 19.99
C ALA A 436 -1.10 15.26 19.13
N GLY A 437 -1.82 16.28 19.60
CA GLY A 437 -1.95 17.58 18.93
C GLY A 437 -0.71 18.45 19.08
N PHE A 438 -0.74 19.62 18.44
CA PHE A 438 0.32 20.64 18.57
C PHE A 438 0.31 21.24 20.00
N ASP A 439 1.45 21.21 20.68
CA ASP A 439 1.60 21.63 22.09
C ASP A 439 1.32 23.14 22.34
N ASP A 440 1.28 23.97 21.30
CA ASP A 440 1.15 25.44 21.42
C ASP A 440 -0.31 25.97 21.38
N GLY A 441 -1.33 25.09 21.37
CA GLY A 441 -2.73 25.51 21.32
C GLY A 441 -3.67 24.72 22.25
N GLN A 442 -4.31 25.40 23.20
CA GLN A 442 -5.35 24.79 24.04
C GLN A 442 -6.54 24.30 23.18
N ASN A 443 -7.01 23.07 23.40
CA ASN A 443 -8.19 22.45 22.76
C ASN A 443 -8.07 22.17 21.23
N LEU A 444 -6.87 21.95 20.72
CA LEU A 444 -6.63 21.48 19.35
C LEU A 444 -6.34 19.96 19.32
N ASN A 445 -7.37 19.16 19.59
CA ASN A 445 -7.26 17.70 19.57
C ASN A 445 -7.52 17.17 18.15
N LEU A 446 -6.68 16.24 17.70
CA LEU A 446 -6.68 15.70 16.35
C LEU A 446 -6.74 14.17 16.37
N ALA A 447 -7.42 13.60 15.39
CA ALA A 447 -7.46 12.16 15.16
C ALA A 447 -7.27 11.88 13.66
N VAL A 448 -6.50 10.84 13.33
CA VAL A 448 -6.41 10.33 11.96
C VAL A 448 -7.79 9.80 11.56
N ASP A 449 -8.32 10.26 10.42
CA ASP A 449 -9.72 10.04 10.07
C ASP A 449 -10.06 8.59 9.67
N TYR A 450 -11.35 8.24 9.74
CA TYR A 450 -11.83 6.90 9.43
C TYR A 450 -11.57 6.42 8.01
N GLU A 451 -11.48 7.30 7.01
CA GLU A 451 -11.15 6.88 5.64
C GLU A 451 -9.69 6.46 5.55
N THR A 452 -8.80 7.23 6.16
CA THR A 452 -7.38 6.89 6.27
C THR A 452 -7.20 5.58 7.04
N VAL A 453 -7.89 5.44 8.19
CA VAL A 453 -7.93 4.20 8.98
C VAL A 453 -8.46 3.02 8.16
N THR A 454 -9.59 3.18 7.48
CA THR A 454 -10.20 2.12 6.66
C THR A 454 -9.27 1.70 5.54
N LYS A 455 -8.67 2.66 4.82
CA LYS A 455 -7.68 2.39 3.76
C LYS A 455 -6.47 1.63 4.33
N PHE A 456 -5.98 2.03 5.51
CA PHE A 456 -4.87 1.39 6.19
C PHE A 456 -5.20 -0.04 6.64
N LEU A 457 -6.42 -0.29 7.13
CA LEU A 457 -6.86 -1.60 7.61
C LEU A 457 -7.36 -2.56 6.51
N ARG A 458 -7.42 -2.14 5.24
CA ARG A 458 -7.84 -3.01 4.14
C ARG A 458 -7.08 -4.34 4.17
N GLY A 459 -7.83 -5.44 4.23
CA GLY A 459 -7.31 -6.82 4.33
C GLY A 459 -7.25 -7.39 5.75
N PHE A 460 -7.55 -6.61 6.78
CA PHE A 460 -7.52 -7.03 8.19
C PHE A 460 -8.87 -6.91 8.91
N ILE A 461 -9.81 -6.15 8.34
CA ILE A 461 -11.18 -5.93 8.83
C ILE A 461 -12.21 -6.29 7.75
#